data_AF-A0A1E3B606-F1
#
_entry.id   AF-A0A1E3B606-F1
#
_cell.length_a   1.000
_cell.length_b   1.000
_cell.length_c   1.000
_cell.angle_alpha   90.00
_cell.angle_beta   90.00
_cell.angle_gamma   90.00
#
_symmetry.space_group_name_H-M   'P 1'
#
loop_
_entity.id
_entity.type
_entity.pdbx_description
1 polymer ?
#
loop_
_entity_poly.entity_id
_entity_poly.type
_entity_poly.pdbx_seq_one_letter_code
_entity_poly.pdbx_strand_id
1 'polypeptide(L)'
;MEFHKITPFLLPHFTIVLLDLRGYGASSSVPHSSNGSGYSKRLMGQDCISVIKQLGFPDKKFTIADHDRGARVAYRVAFDFPKRLDKIVVIDIVPTASMFQGFGNVKAGLKVYHWLFLGQPEPFPETMIGAGEGGKMFLEHTLSSWTATGTLDNFDSTMMEKYREAYCKPERIHTTCEDYRAGAFFNRVYDEEELERGRKIEVPVLAVWGERGLFAEAMESKKDSPLEVWQKYCTNFQGKGLSCGRFIPEEDPKNLASEILQFLL
;
A
#
# COMPACT_ATOMS: atom_id res chain seq x y z
N MET A 1 -0.61 -11.78 9.18
CA MET A 1 -0.60 -10.30 9.16
C MET A 1 -1.58 -9.83 8.11
N GLU A 2 -2.24 -8.71 8.40
CA GLU A 2 -3.32 -7.96 7.72
C GLU A 2 -4.38 -8.78 6.98
N PHE A 3 -4.00 -9.56 5.98
CA PHE A 3 -4.90 -10.37 5.17
C PHE A 3 -5.50 -11.59 5.90
N HIS A 4 -5.26 -11.74 7.21
CA HIS A 4 -5.64 -12.96 7.94
C HIS A 4 -7.15 -13.19 8.02
N LYS A 5 -7.96 -12.13 8.08
CA LYS A 5 -9.43 -12.24 8.12
C LYS A 5 -10.05 -12.45 6.75
N ILE A 6 -9.41 -11.95 5.70
CA ILE A 6 -9.90 -12.08 4.32
C ILE A 6 -9.47 -13.39 3.66
N THR A 7 -8.29 -13.91 4.00
CA THR A 7 -7.73 -15.14 3.40
C THR A 7 -8.70 -16.33 3.40
N PRO A 8 -9.43 -16.64 4.50
CA PRO A 8 -10.40 -17.75 4.52
C PRO A 8 -11.51 -17.66 3.46
N PHE A 9 -11.91 -16.46 3.04
CA PHE A 9 -12.92 -16.27 2.00
C PHE A 9 -12.37 -16.50 0.58
N LEU A 10 -11.06 -16.28 0.39
CA LEU A 10 -10.41 -16.37 -0.92
C LEU A 10 -9.82 -17.75 -1.19
N LEU A 11 -9.40 -18.47 -0.14
CA LEU A 11 -8.78 -19.80 -0.23
C LEU A 11 -9.57 -20.84 -1.04
N PRO A 12 -10.92 -20.89 -1.02
CA PRO A 12 -11.67 -21.86 -1.81
C PRO A 12 -11.56 -21.64 -3.33
N HIS A 13 -11.13 -20.47 -3.78
CA HIS A 13 -11.18 -20.05 -5.18
C HIS A 13 -9.79 -19.90 -5.81
N PHE A 14 -8.75 -19.63 -5.00
CA PHE A 14 -7.43 -19.28 -5.48
C PHE A 14 -6.30 -19.98 -4.74
N THR A 15 -5.18 -20.18 -5.44
CA THR A 15 -3.90 -20.41 -4.77
C THR A 15 -3.37 -19.07 -4.28
N ILE A 16 -3.19 -18.93 -2.97
CA ILE A 16 -2.79 -17.66 -2.35
C ILE A 16 -1.31 -17.70 -1.96
N VAL A 17 -0.59 -16.66 -2.36
CA VAL A 17 0.78 -16.38 -1.92
C VAL A 17 0.75 -15.11 -1.09
N LEU A 18 1.05 -15.22 0.21
CA LEU A 18 1.24 -14.07 1.10
C LEU A 18 2.74 -13.79 1.22
N LEU A 19 3.15 -12.60 0.81
CA LEU A 19 4.55 -12.18 0.78
C LEU A 19 4.74 -10.96 1.69
N ASP A 20 5.70 -11.03 2.60
CA ASP A 20 6.21 -9.83 3.25
C ASP A 20 7.08 -9.05 2.25
N LEU A 21 6.79 -7.78 2.05
CA LEU A 21 7.60 -6.92 1.19
C LEU A 21 9.06 -6.84 1.68
N ARG A 22 10.03 -6.59 0.80
CA ARG A 22 11.43 -6.33 1.22
C ARG A 22 11.47 -5.28 2.33
N GLY A 23 12.26 -5.52 3.37
CA GLY A 23 12.35 -4.65 4.55
C GLY A 23 11.14 -4.66 5.49
N TYR A 24 10.08 -5.43 5.21
CA TYR A 24 8.92 -5.62 6.08
C TYR A 24 8.87 -7.05 6.64
N GLY A 25 8.17 -7.21 7.77
CA GLY A 25 7.87 -8.52 8.36
C GLY A 25 9.12 -9.39 8.55
N ALA A 26 9.10 -10.59 7.98
CA ALA A 26 10.21 -11.54 7.99
C ALA A 26 11.13 -11.44 6.77
N SER A 27 10.79 -10.63 5.75
CA SER A 27 11.62 -10.46 4.56
C SER A 27 12.91 -9.69 4.85
N SER A 28 13.95 -9.98 4.08
CA SER A 28 15.25 -9.33 4.25
C SER A 28 15.17 -7.82 4.03
N SER A 29 15.91 -7.07 4.82
CA SER A 29 16.21 -5.66 4.53
C SER A 29 17.32 -5.56 3.49
N VAL A 30 17.35 -4.46 2.74
CA VAL A 30 18.47 -4.11 1.86
C VAL A 30 19.52 -3.36 2.69
N PRO A 31 20.73 -3.93 2.90
CA PRO A 31 21.80 -3.23 3.60
C PRO A 31 22.18 -1.95 2.84
N HIS A 32 22.45 -0.87 3.57
CA HIS A 32 22.98 0.38 3.03
C HIS A 32 22.08 1.08 1.98
N SER A 33 20.78 0.81 1.97
CA SER A 33 19.85 1.69 1.25
C SER A 33 19.95 3.10 1.84
N SER A 34 20.07 4.09 0.97
CA SER A 34 20.08 5.49 1.38
C SER A 34 19.19 6.28 0.46
N ASN A 35 18.39 7.19 1.00
CA ASN A 35 17.48 8.05 0.24
C ASN A 35 16.44 7.25 -0.59
N GLY A 36 16.11 6.04 -0.15
CA GLY A 36 15.12 5.16 -0.76
C GLY A 36 15.60 4.35 -1.97
N SER A 37 16.90 4.36 -2.27
CA SER A 37 17.46 3.69 -3.45
C SER A 37 17.17 2.18 -3.50
N GLY A 38 17.06 1.51 -2.35
CA GLY A 38 16.74 0.09 -2.24
C GLY A 38 15.25 -0.27 -2.21
N TYR A 39 14.35 0.72 -2.14
CA TYR A 39 12.93 0.51 -1.81
C TYR A 39 11.95 1.15 -2.82
N SER A 40 12.42 1.44 -4.04
CA SER A 40 11.50 1.82 -5.12
C SER A 40 10.50 0.69 -5.40
N LYS A 41 9.25 1.06 -5.73
CA LYS A 41 8.17 0.10 -6.02
C LYS A 41 8.49 -0.76 -7.24
N ARG A 42 9.36 -0.27 -8.14
CA ARG A 42 9.90 -1.06 -9.25
C ARG A 42 10.76 -2.22 -8.76
N LEU A 43 11.69 -1.97 -7.82
CA LEU A 43 12.51 -3.02 -7.21
C LEU A 43 11.65 -3.99 -6.40
N MET A 44 10.73 -3.49 -5.58
CA MET A 44 9.81 -4.33 -4.81
C MET A 44 8.91 -5.18 -5.72
N GLY A 45 8.48 -4.63 -6.87
CA GLY A 45 7.71 -5.37 -7.87
C GLY A 45 8.53 -6.46 -8.56
N GLN A 46 9.83 -6.25 -8.79
CA GLN A 46 10.73 -7.28 -9.29
C GLN A 46 10.87 -8.45 -8.32
N ASP A 47 10.78 -8.21 -7.01
CA ASP A 47 10.75 -9.29 -6.02
C ASP A 47 9.49 -10.14 -6.18
N CYS A 48 8.32 -9.52 -6.36
CA CYS A 48 7.07 -10.27 -6.60
C CYS A 48 7.21 -11.19 -7.82
N ILE A 49 7.75 -10.67 -8.93
CA ILE A 49 8.00 -11.47 -10.15
C ILE A 49 8.97 -12.62 -9.87
N SER A 50 10.03 -12.35 -9.10
CA SER A 50 11.06 -13.34 -8.76
C SER A 50 10.52 -14.43 -7.85
N VAL A 51 9.71 -14.08 -6.84
CA VAL A 51 9.07 -15.03 -5.92
C VAL A 51 8.11 -15.95 -6.68
N ILE A 52 7.23 -15.40 -7.52
CA ILE A 52 6.29 -16.21 -8.32
C ILE A 52 7.05 -17.17 -9.25
N LYS A 53 8.15 -16.72 -9.84
CA LYS A 53 9.03 -17.58 -10.64
C LYS A 53 9.64 -18.72 -9.80
N GLN A 54 10.16 -18.42 -8.61
CA GLN A 54 10.77 -19.42 -7.73
C GLN A 54 9.75 -20.42 -7.15
N LEU A 55 8.50 -20.01 -6.96
CA LEU A 55 7.40 -20.89 -6.53
C LEU A 55 6.91 -21.85 -7.63
N GLY A 56 7.54 -21.85 -8.82
CA GLY A 56 7.20 -22.78 -9.90
C GLY A 56 6.14 -22.25 -10.88
N PHE A 57 5.87 -20.94 -10.86
CA PHE A 57 4.93 -20.29 -11.78
C PHE A 57 5.62 -19.32 -12.76
N PRO A 58 6.75 -19.70 -13.40
CA PRO A 58 7.61 -18.79 -14.16
C PRO A 58 6.92 -18.12 -15.34
N ASP A 59 5.89 -18.72 -15.93
CA ASP A 59 5.18 -18.20 -17.12
C ASP A 59 3.69 -17.97 -16.88
N LYS A 60 3.22 -18.17 -15.64
CA LYS A 60 1.83 -17.91 -15.30
C LYS A 60 1.64 -16.41 -15.09
N LYS A 61 0.53 -15.92 -15.63
CA LYS A 61 -0.07 -14.69 -15.16
C LYS A 61 -0.66 -14.92 -13.77
N PHE A 62 -0.70 -13.85 -12.99
CA PHE A 62 -1.25 -13.86 -11.65
C PHE A 62 -1.94 -12.54 -11.35
N THR A 63 -2.70 -12.51 -10.26
CA THR A 63 -3.32 -11.28 -9.75
C THR A 63 -2.54 -10.80 -8.53
N ILE A 64 -2.31 -9.49 -8.43
CA ILE A 64 -1.85 -8.87 -7.18
C ILE A 64 -3.05 -8.13 -6.58
N ALA A 65 -3.41 -8.49 -5.35
CA ALA A 65 -4.42 -7.81 -4.55
C ALA A 65 -3.77 -7.37 -3.25
N ASP A 66 -3.64 -6.06 -3.03
CA ASP A 66 -2.81 -5.58 -1.93
C ASP A 66 -3.25 -4.19 -1.43
N HIS A 67 -2.79 -3.84 -0.22
CA HIS A 67 -3.15 -2.64 0.52
C HIS A 67 -1.93 -1.71 0.71
N ASP A 68 -2.18 -0.41 0.81
CA ASP A 68 -1.19 0.62 1.11
C ASP A 68 0.13 0.51 0.31
N ARG A 69 1.26 0.17 0.93
CA ARG A 69 2.57 0.08 0.24
C ARG A 69 2.56 -1.02 -0.80
N GLY A 70 1.93 -2.15 -0.51
CA GLY A 70 1.80 -3.29 -1.41
C GLY A 70 0.90 -2.97 -2.61
N ALA A 71 -0.18 -2.19 -2.40
CA ALA A 71 -1.00 -1.68 -3.51
C ALA A 71 -0.19 -0.79 -4.47
N ARG A 72 0.79 -0.05 -3.94
CA ARG A 72 1.73 0.75 -4.74
C ARG A 72 2.69 -0.12 -5.55
N VAL A 73 3.08 -1.27 -5.00
CA VAL A 73 3.84 -2.29 -5.75
C VAL A 73 2.96 -2.85 -6.86
N ALA A 74 1.71 -3.21 -6.57
CA ALA A 74 0.78 -3.81 -7.52
C ALA A 74 0.61 -2.96 -8.79
N TYR A 75 0.29 -1.66 -8.66
CA TYR A 75 0.09 -0.82 -9.84
C TYR A 75 1.40 -0.53 -10.58
N ARG A 76 2.54 -0.49 -9.88
CA ARG A 76 3.86 -0.35 -10.53
C ARG A 76 4.21 -1.60 -11.34
N VAL A 77 3.93 -2.81 -10.82
CA VAL A 77 4.06 -4.05 -11.59
C VAL A 77 3.13 -4.04 -12.81
N ALA A 78 1.94 -3.45 -12.71
CA ALA A 78 1.03 -3.31 -13.84
C ALA A 78 1.55 -2.39 -14.95
N PHE A 79 2.33 -1.36 -14.62
CA PHE A 79 3.06 -0.57 -15.62
C PHE A 79 4.29 -1.28 -16.20
N ASP A 80 5.10 -1.89 -15.35
CA ASP A 80 6.41 -2.42 -15.75
C ASP A 80 6.31 -3.83 -16.35
N PHE A 81 5.34 -4.65 -15.92
CA PHE A 81 5.16 -6.06 -16.29
C PHE A 81 3.69 -6.42 -16.61
N PRO A 82 2.95 -5.66 -17.45
CA PRO A 82 1.52 -5.92 -17.70
C PRO A 82 1.24 -7.33 -18.22
N LYS A 83 2.17 -7.92 -18.99
CA LYS A 83 2.03 -9.28 -19.52
C LYS A 83 2.08 -10.38 -18.46
N ARG A 84 2.50 -10.06 -17.23
CA ARG A 84 2.58 -10.98 -16.09
C ARG A 84 1.35 -10.95 -15.20
N LEU A 85 0.43 -10.02 -15.42
CA LEU A 85 -0.75 -9.85 -14.60
C LEU A 85 -2.03 -10.22 -15.35
N ASP A 86 -2.96 -10.85 -14.65
CA ASP A 86 -4.33 -11.03 -15.13
C ASP A 86 -5.19 -9.83 -14.75
N LYS A 87 -5.14 -9.43 -13.46
CA LYS A 87 -5.87 -8.31 -12.88
C LYS A 87 -5.04 -7.72 -11.73
N ILE A 88 -5.38 -6.52 -11.26
CA ILE A 88 -4.90 -6.01 -9.96
C ILE A 88 -6.05 -5.50 -9.10
N VAL A 89 -5.90 -5.64 -7.78
CA VAL A 89 -6.77 -5.01 -6.79
C VAL A 89 -5.90 -4.10 -5.92
N VAL A 90 -6.27 -2.82 -5.85
CA VAL A 90 -5.59 -1.81 -5.05
C VAL A 90 -6.51 -1.34 -3.93
N ILE A 91 -6.04 -1.45 -2.69
CA ILE A 91 -6.86 -1.22 -1.49
C ILE A 91 -6.36 0.05 -0.77
N ASP A 92 -7.28 0.98 -0.57
CA ASP A 92 -7.15 2.28 0.14
C ASP A 92 -5.95 3.15 -0.26
N ILE A 93 -5.73 3.29 -1.58
CA ILE A 93 -4.72 4.18 -2.13
C ILE A 93 -5.21 4.97 -3.34
N VAL A 94 -4.53 6.10 -3.57
CA VAL A 94 -4.36 6.69 -4.90
C VAL A 94 -2.89 6.55 -5.34
N PRO A 95 -2.59 6.63 -6.66
CA PRO A 95 -1.23 6.59 -7.18
C PRO A 95 -0.31 7.63 -6.53
N THR A 96 0.98 7.33 -6.47
CA THR A 96 1.95 8.10 -5.68
C THR A 96 2.14 9.52 -6.22
N ALA A 97 2.14 9.72 -7.54
CA ALA A 97 2.15 11.08 -8.10
C ALA A 97 0.94 11.91 -7.66
N SER A 98 -0.27 11.34 -7.75
CA SER A 98 -1.50 12.03 -7.33
C SER A 98 -1.54 12.31 -5.83
N MET A 99 -1.00 11.41 -5.00
CA MET A 99 -0.79 11.66 -3.58
C MET A 99 0.05 12.93 -3.37
N PHE A 100 1.20 13.05 -4.03
CA PHE A 100 2.07 14.22 -3.84
C PHE A 100 1.49 15.52 -4.40
N GLN A 101 0.71 15.46 -5.47
CA GLN A 101 -0.01 16.63 -6.01
C GLN A 101 -1.05 17.19 -5.02
N GLY A 102 -1.56 16.35 -4.11
CA GLY A 102 -2.55 16.73 -3.10
C GLY A 102 -2.03 17.56 -1.91
N PHE A 103 -0.70 17.68 -1.71
CA PHE A 103 -0.13 18.39 -0.55
C PHE A 103 -0.41 19.90 -0.51
N GLY A 104 -0.91 20.49 -1.60
CA GLY A 104 -1.29 21.91 -1.63
C GLY A 104 -2.45 22.28 -0.68
N ASN A 105 -3.17 21.30 -0.12
CA ASN A 105 -4.27 21.52 0.82
C ASN A 105 -3.84 21.25 2.28
N VAL A 106 -4.11 22.17 3.20
CA VAL A 106 -3.70 22.07 4.63
C VAL A 106 -4.33 20.87 5.33
N LYS A 107 -5.63 20.59 5.12
CA LYS A 107 -6.30 19.43 5.72
C LYS A 107 -5.72 18.12 5.21
N ALA A 108 -5.49 18.04 3.89
CA ALA A 108 -4.82 16.90 3.29
C ALA A 108 -3.42 16.72 3.88
N GLY A 109 -2.61 17.79 3.89
CA GLY A 109 -1.25 17.78 4.43
C GLY A 109 -1.17 17.30 5.88
N LEU A 110 -2.09 17.71 6.75
CA LEU A 110 -2.17 17.22 8.13
C LEU A 110 -2.55 15.74 8.22
N LYS A 111 -3.44 15.24 7.35
CA LYS A 111 -3.84 13.82 7.34
C LYS A 111 -2.73 12.89 6.84
N VAL A 112 -1.95 13.36 5.89
CA VAL A 112 -0.90 12.57 5.21
C VAL A 112 0.51 13.04 5.53
N TYR A 113 0.68 13.75 6.65
CA TYR A 113 1.95 14.35 7.09
C TYR A 113 3.12 13.36 7.07
N HIS A 114 2.82 12.09 7.37
CA HIS A 114 3.78 11.00 7.46
C HIS A 114 4.54 10.78 6.15
N TRP A 115 3.98 11.12 4.99
CA TRP A 115 4.71 11.08 3.71
C TRP A 115 5.90 12.03 3.66
N LEU A 116 5.74 13.24 4.22
CA LEU A 116 6.80 14.24 4.26
C LEU A 116 7.74 14.01 5.44
N PHE A 117 7.21 13.57 6.59
CA PHE A 117 7.99 13.25 7.79
C PHE A 117 8.90 12.04 7.57
N LEU A 118 8.36 10.91 7.12
CA LEU A 118 9.15 9.69 6.88
C LEU A 118 10.08 9.82 5.68
N GLY A 119 9.80 10.77 4.77
CA GLY A 119 10.66 11.13 3.65
C GLY A 119 11.83 12.06 4.00
N GLN A 120 11.94 12.55 5.24
CA GLN A 120 13.07 13.40 5.66
C GLN A 120 14.41 12.64 5.66
N PRO A 121 15.55 13.34 5.54
CA PRO A 121 16.88 12.72 5.60
C PRO A 121 17.12 11.89 6.87
N GLU A 122 17.79 10.76 6.71
CA GLU A 122 18.26 9.92 7.82
C GLU A 122 19.28 10.70 8.68
N PRO A 123 19.31 10.53 10.02
CA PRO A 123 18.48 9.62 10.83
C PRO A 123 17.32 10.33 11.54
N PHE A 124 16.80 11.45 11.02
CA PHE A 124 15.82 12.25 11.75
C PHE A 124 14.51 11.50 12.07
N PRO A 125 13.73 10.99 11.08
CA PRO A 125 12.48 10.30 11.40
C PRO A 125 12.73 9.01 12.19
N GLU A 126 13.82 8.29 11.91
CA GLU A 126 14.21 7.10 12.65
C GLU A 126 14.44 7.41 14.14
N THR A 127 15.16 8.50 14.44
CA THR A 127 15.43 8.94 15.82
C THR A 127 14.14 9.33 16.54
N MET A 128 13.28 10.10 15.88
CA MET A 128 12.02 10.58 16.47
C MET A 128 11.06 9.42 16.78
N ILE A 129 10.94 8.45 15.86
CA ILE A 129 10.09 7.27 16.04
C ILE A 129 10.65 6.36 17.12
N GLY A 130 11.96 6.06 17.06
CA GLY A 130 12.63 5.17 18.00
C GLY A 130 12.57 5.66 19.45
N ALA A 131 12.53 6.98 19.67
CA ALA A 131 12.39 7.57 21.00
C ALA A 131 11.02 7.24 21.68
N GLY A 132 9.97 6.99 20.89
CA GLY A 132 8.63 6.66 21.38
C GLY A 132 8.44 5.17 21.60
N GLU A 133 8.87 4.66 22.77
CA GLU A 133 8.78 3.23 23.14
C GLU A 133 9.32 2.28 22.05
N GLY A 134 10.47 2.62 21.44
CA GLY A 134 11.07 1.80 20.38
C GLY A 134 10.27 1.77 19.06
N GLY A 135 9.42 2.77 18.84
CA GLY A 135 8.53 2.89 17.67
C GLY A 135 7.08 2.51 17.93
N LYS A 136 6.78 1.90 19.08
CA LYS A 136 5.41 1.46 19.42
C LYS A 136 4.41 2.62 19.47
N MET A 137 4.80 3.77 20.04
CA MET A 137 3.91 4.94 20.12
C MET A 137 3.49 5.43 18.73
N PHE A 138 4.45 5.49 17.79
CA PHE A 138 4.17 5.91 16.42
C PHE A 138 3.29 4.88 15.71
N LEU A 139 3.62 3.59 15.82
CA LEU A 139 2.84 2.49 15.24
C LEU A 139 1.38 2.53 15.68
N GLU A 140 1.13 2.57 16.99
CA GLU A 140 -0.23 2.52 17.54
C GLU A 140 -1.01 3.78 17.22
N HIS A 141 -0.37 4.95 17.25
CA HIS A 141 -0.99 6.20 16.81
C HIS A 141 -1.39 6.14 15.33
N THR A 142 -0.51 5.65 14.46
CA THR A 142 -0.79 5.50 13.03
C THR A 142 -1.93 4.52 12.79
N LEU A 143 -1.90 3.34 13.42
CA LEU A 143 -2.95 2.35 13.27
C LEU A 143 -4.30 2.88 13.79
N SER A 144 -4.34 3.44 15.00
CA SER A 144 -5.62 3.88 15.58
C SER A 144 -6.20 5.07 14.81
N SER A 145 -5.38 6.07 14.48
CA SER A 145 -5.85 7.31 13.83
C SER A 145 -6.37 7.12 12.40
N TRP A 146 -6.06 5.99 11.76
CA TRP A 146 -6.51 5.70 10.40
C TRP A 146 -7.69 4.71 10.32
N THR A 147 -8.12 4.14 11.45
CA THR A 147 -9.38 3.39 11.53
C THR A 147 -10.59 4.32 11.52
N ALA A 148 -11.76 3.82 11.14
CA ALA A 148 -13.01 4.59 11.23
C ALA A 148 -13.40 4.99 12.66
N THR A 149 -12.95 4.24 13.67
CA THR A 149 -13.30 4.46 15.09
C THR A 149 -12.28 5.29 15.84
N GLY A 150 -11.07 5.47 15.31
CA GLY A 150 -9.96 6.11 16.03
C GLY A 150 -9.35 5.20 17.11
N THR A 151 -9.66 3.90 17.11
CA THR A 151 -9.25 2.92 18.13
C THR A 151 -8.54 1.73 17.49
N LEU A 152 -8.00 0.82 18.31
CA LEU A 152 -7.38 -0.42 17.84
C LEU A 152 -8.33 -1.62 17.93
N ASP A 153 -9.61 -1.40 18.22
CA ASP A 153 -10.58 -2.47 18.51
C ASP A 153 -10.83 -3.38 17.29
N ASN A 154 -10.58 -2.89 16.08
CA ASN A 154 -10.67 -3.67 14.86
C ASN A 154 -9.52 -4.66 14.68
N PHE A 155 -8.42 -4.55 15.43
CA PHE A 155 -7.27 -5.43 15.27
C PHE A 155 -7.32 -6.57 16.30
N ASP A 156 -7.10 -7.80 15.83
CA ASP A 156 -6.93 -8.94 16.72
C ASP A 156 -5.69 -8.72 17.63
N SER A 157 -5.82 -9.00 18.92
CA SER A 157 -4.75 -8.74 19.89
C SER A 157 -3.47 -9.52 19.59
N THR A 158 -3.60 -10.74 19.07
CA THR A 158 -2.44 -11.56 18.65
C THR A 158 -1.79 -10.97 17.40
N MET A 159 -2.57 -10.38 16.49
CA MET A 159 -2.00 -9.67 15.34
C MET A 159 -1.34 -8.36 15.74
N MET A 160 -1.88 -7.64 16.72
CA MET A 160 -1.25 -6.43 17.25
C MET A 160 0.15 -6.70 17.82
N GLU A 161 0.33 -7.79 18.55
CA GLU A 161 1.67 -8.20 19.00
C GLU A 161 2.60 -8.46 17.80
N LYS A 162 2.13 -9.13 16.75
CA LYS A 162 2.92 -9.36 15.53
C LYS A 162 3.31 -8.05 14.83
N TYR A 163 2.42 -7.06 14.77
CA TYR A 163 2.76 -5.74 14.21
C TYR A 163 3.84 -5.05 15.05
N ARG A 164 3.73 -5.09 16.38
CA ARG A 164 4.73 -4.53 17.30
C ARG A 164 6.08 -5.23 17.13
N GLU A 165 6.12 -6.55 17.15
CA GLU A 165 7.32 -7.37 16.97
C GLU A 165 7.99 -7.16 15.60
N ALA A 166 7.19 -6.96 14.56
CA ALA A 166 7.70 -6.73 13.21
C ALA A 166 8.25 -5.30 13.05
N TYR A 167 7.57 -4.28 13.56
CA TYR A 167 7.90 -2.88 13.30
C TYR A 167 8.89 -2.27 14.30
N CYS A 168 8.81 -2.61 15.59
CA CYS A 168 9.54 -1.94 16.68
C CYS A 168 11.02 -2.36 16.77
N LYS A 169 11.67 -2.52 15.61
CA LYS A 169 13.10 -2.79 15.45
C LYS A 169 13.72 -1.58 14.73
N PRO A 170 14.87 -1.04 15.18
CA PRO A 170 15.49 0.11 14.53
C PRO A 170 15.68 -0.05 13.03
N GLU A 171 16.10 -1.25 12.61
CA GLU A 171 16.25 -1.61 11.20
C GLU A 171 14.91 -1.48 10.43
N ARG A 172 13.79 -1.91 11.01
CA ARG A 172 12.46 -1.91 10.38
C ARG A 172 11.84 -0.51 10.32
N ILE A 173 12.15 0.34 11.29
CA ILE A 173 11.83 1.77 11.23
C ILE A 173 12.60 2.40 10.06
N HIS A 174 13.90 2.11 9.93
CA HIS A 174 14.72 2.62 8.83
C HIS A 174 14.22 2.15 7.46
N THR A 175 13.93 0.86 7.26
CA THR A 175 13.39 0.37 5.98
C THR A 175 12.04 0.98 5.62
N THR A 176 11.21 1.24 6.63
CA THR A 176 9.94 1.96 6.44
C THR A 176 10.23 3.39 5.96
N CYS A 177 11.17 4.11 6.58
CA CYS A 177 11.56 5.45 6.13
C CYS A 177 12.12 5.44 4.70
N GLU A 178 12.96 4.46 4.37
CA GLU A 178 13.51 4.29 3.02
C GLU A 178 12.42 4.04 1.97
N ASP A 179 11.36 3.28 2.27
CA ASP A 179 10.19 3.15 1.39
C ASP A 179 9.53 4.52 1.13
N TYR A 180 9.33 5.33 2.17
CA TYR A 180 8.74 6.66 2.02
C TYR A 180 9.65 7.64 1.27
N ARG A 181 10.97 7.61 1.49
CA ARG A 181 11.95 8.35 0.67
C ARG A 181 11.87 7.92 -0.78
N ALA A 182 11.77 6.61 -1.03
CA ALA A 182 11.56 6.10 -2.38
C ALA A 182 10.26 6.62 -2.99
N GLY A 183 9.20 6.72 -2.18
CA GLY A 183 7.94 7.38 -2.49
C GLY A 183 8.13 8.79 -3.07
N ALA A 184 8.85 9.64 -2.35
CA ALA A 184 9.06 11.04 -2.68
C ALA A 184 9.93 11.29 -3.92
N PHE A 185 11.01 10.49 -4.07
CA PHE A 185 12.07 10.80 -5.04
C PHE A 185 12.10 9.89 -6.27
N PHE A 186 11.69 8.63 -6.15
CA PHE A 186 11.71 7.67 -7.26
C PHE A 186 10.30 7.36 -7.75
N ASN A 187 9.43 6.88 -6.87
CA ASN A 187 8.12 6.35 -7.24
C ASN A 187 7.21 7.45 -7.82
N ARG A 188 7.22 8.63 -7.21
CA ARG A 188 6.52 9.81 -7.74
C ARG A 188 6.98 10.15 -9.16
N VAL A 189 8.29 10.22 -9.39
CA VAL A 189 8.88 10.54 -10.71
C VAL A 189 8.50 9.48 -11.74
N TYR A 190 8.59 8.19 -11.37
CA TYR A 190 8.18 7.12 -12.27
C TYR A 190 6.70 7.22 -12.65
N ASP A 191 5.82 7.59 -11.72
CA ASP A 191 4.38 7.76 -12.02
C ASP A 191 4.14 8.97 -12.94
N GLU A 192 4.81 10.09 -12.68
CA GLU A 192 4.74 11.31 -13.51
C GLU A 192 5.19 11.02 -14.95
N GLU A 193 6.32 10.33 -15.12
CA GLU A 193 6.81 9.93 -16.44
C GLU A 193 5.85 9.00 -17.22
N GLU A 194 5.12 8.11 -16.54
CA GLU A 194 4.12 7.27 -17.21
C GLU A 194 2.99 8.13 -17.79
N LEU A 195 2.51 9.09 -17.00
CA LEU A 195 1.43 9.99 -17.41
C LEU A 195 1.85 10.94 -18.52
N GLU A 196 3.07 11.49 -18.45
CA GLU A 196 3.63 12.35 -19.51
C GLU A 196 3.74 11.61 -20.85
N ARG A 197 4.05 10.32 -20.82
CA ARG A 197 4.05 9.44 -22.00
C ARG A 197 2.66 9.00 -22.45
N GLY A 198 1.61 9.40 -21.74
CA GLY A 198 0.23 8.97 -21.99
C GLY A 198 -0.01 7.48 -21.72
N ARG A 199 0.88 6.80 -20.97
CA ARG A 199 0.70 5.39 -20.62
C ARG A 199 -0.37 5.23 -19.56
N LYS A 200 -1.11 4.14 -19.66
CA LYS A 200 -2.13 3.72 -18.71
C LYS A 200 -1.96 2.24 -18.37
N ILE A 201 -2.45 1.85 -17.20
CA ILE A 201 -2.56 0.46 -16.80
C ILE A 201 -3.63 -0.21 -17.66
N GLU A 202 -3.22 -1.20 -18.44
CA GLU A 202 -4.07 -1.91 -19.40
C GLU A 202 -4.78 -3.12 -18.81
N VAL A 203 -4.20 -3.72 -17.76
CA VAL A 203 -4.84 -4.84 -17.06
C VAL A 203 -6.07 -4.33 -16.30
N PRO A 204 -7.14 -5.14 -16.15
CA PRO A 204 -8.28 -4.77 -15.34
C PRO A 204 -7.88 -4.42 -13.90
N VAL A 205 -8.40 -3.30 -13.41
CA VAL A 205 -8.14 -2.78 -12.05
C VAL A 205 -9.43 -2.68 -11.26
N LEU A 206 -9.42 -3.21 -10.02
CA LEU A 206 -10.39 -2.86 -8.99
C LEU A 206 -9.72 -1.97 -7.95
N ALA A 207 -10.22 -0.75 -7.74
CA ALA A 207 -9.83 0.06 -6.59
C ALA A 207 -10.92 0.04 -5.51
N VAL A 208 -10.56 -0.37 -4.30
CA VAL A 208 -11.44 -0.35 -3.14
C VAL A 208 -10.90 0.66 -2.13
N TRP A 209 -11.75 1.49 -1.53
CA TRP A 209 -11.33 2.45 -0.50
C TRP A 209 -12.31 2.51 0.66
N GLY A 210 -11.82 2.90 1.83
CA GLY A 210 -12.66 3.21 2.98
C GLY A 210 -13.26 4.60 2.82
N GLU A 211 -14.58 4.73 2.94
CA GLU A 211 -15.28 6.03 2.88
C GLU A 211 -14.90 6.95 4.04
N ARG A 212 -14.38 6.38 5.15
CA ARG A 212 -13.79 7.10 6.29
C ARG A 212 -12.27 6.99 6.34
N GLY A 213 -11.65 6.55 5.24
CA GLY A 213 -10.20 6.49 5.09
C GLY A 213 -9.59 7.88 4.87
N LEU A 214 -8.27 7.98 5.07
CA LEU A 214 -7.51 9.23 4.95
C LEU A 214 -7.80 9.99 3.66
N PHE A 215 -7.89 9.26 2.53
CA PHE A 215 -8.08 9.83 1.21
C PHE A 215 -9.49 10.34 1.01
N ALA A 216 -10.50 9.51 1.28
CA ALA A 216 -11.89 9.91 1.12
C ALA A 216 -12.22 11.18 1.91
N GLU A 217 -11.67 11.31 3.12
CA GLU A 217 -11.91 12.47 3.96
C GLU A 217 -10.96 13.66 3.74
N ALA A 218 -9.85 13.48 3.02
CA ALA A 218 -8.92 14.57 2.70
C ALA A 218 -9.38 15.39 1.48
N MET A 219 -10.41 14.95 0.78
CA MET A 219 -10.80 15.51 -0.51
C MET A 219 -11.99 16.44 -0.37
N GLU A 220 -11.78 17.69 -0.78
CA GLU A 220 -12.77 18.77 -0.66
C GLU A 220 -13.77 18.78 -1.83
N SER A 221 -13.46 18.10 -2.93
CA SER A 221 -14.28 18.09 -4.13
C SER A 221 -14.53 16.66 -4.63
N LYS A 222 -15.70 16.42 -5.22
CA LYS A 222 -15.99 15.16 -5.93
C LYS A 222 -15.00 14.89 -7.06
N LYS A 223 -14.43 15.96 -7.64
CA LYS A 223 -13.48 15.90 -8.77
C LYS A 223 -12.13 15.27 -8.42
N ASP A 224 -11.89 15.07 -7.13
CA ASP A 224 -10.68 14.44 -6.62
C ASP A 224 -10.94 13.03 -6.10
N SER A 225 -12.18 12.52 -6.16
CA SER A 225 -12.55 11.20 -5.61
C SER A 225 -11.60 10.07 -6.06
N PRO A 226 -11.41 9.00 -5.26
CA PRO A 226 -10.46 7.94 -5.63
C PRO A 226 -10.80 7.33 -6.99
N LEU A 227 -12.10 7.24 -7.29
CA LEU A 227 -12.64 6.84 -8.58
C LEU A 227 -12.10 7.70 -9.74
N GLU A 228 -12.24 9.03 -9.63
CA GLU A 228 -11.79 9.97 -10.67
C GLU A 228 -10.28 9.99 -10.83
N VAL A 229 -9.53 9.82 -9.73
CA VAL A 229 -8.08 9.71 -9.79
C VAL A 229 -7.68 8.45 -10.55
N TRP A 230 -8.21 7.28 -10.19
CA TRP A 230 -7.85 6.02 -10.85
C TRP A 230 -8.25 5.98 -12.33
N GLN A 231 -9.34 6.64 -12.72
CA GLN A 231 -9.75 6.76 -14.13
C GLN A 231 -8.67 7.42 -15.02
N LYS A 232 -7.81 8.26 -14.45
CA LYS A 232 -6.69 8.88 -15.17
C LYS A 232 -5.58 7.86 -15.49
N TYR A 233 -5.40 6.85 -14.65
CA TYR A 233 -4.29 5.89 -14.73
C TYR A 233 -4.65 4.58 -15.42
N CYS A 234 -5.93 4.25 -15.60
CA CYS A 234 -6.38 2.95 -16.08
C CYS A 234 -7.19 3.04 -17.37
N THR A 235 -7.13 1.99 -18.21
CA THR A 235 -8.05 1.84 -19.36
C THR A 235 -9.27 1.01 -19.01
N ASN A 236 -9.14 0.03 -18.10
CA ASN A 236 -10.23 -0.82 -17.62
C ASN A 236 -10.26 -0.80 -16.09
N PHE A 237 -11.31 -0.23 -15.53
CA PHE A 237 -11.35 0.16 -14.12
C PHE A 237 -12.74 -0.02 -13.50
N GLN A 238 -12.78 -0.54 -12.29
CA GLN A 238 -13.93 -0.56 -11.40
C GLN A 238 -13.52 0.00 -10.04
N GLY A 239 -14.43 0.73 -9.38
CA GLY A 239 -14.15 1.35 -8.09
C GLY A 239 -15.28 1.17 -7.09
N LYS A 240 -14.94 0.94 -5.82
CA LYS A 240 -15.90 0.75 -4.74
C LYS A 240 -15.45 1.42 -3.44
N GLY A 241 -16.32 2.27 -2.88
CA GLY A 241 -16.22 2.71 -1.49
C GLY A 241 -16.88 1.70 -0.55
N LEU A 242 -16.24 1.42 0.58
CA LEU A 242 -16.77 0.61 1.68
C LEU A 242 -16.87 1.45 2.95
N SER A 243 -17.87 1.19 3.79
CA SER A 243 -18.15 2.02 4.98
C SER A 243 -17.24 1.67 6.17
N CYS A 244 -15.94 1.84 5.98
CA CYS A 244 -14.88 1.57 6.95
C CYS A 244 -13.73 2.60 6.81
N GLY A 245 -12.73 2.49 7.68
CA GLY A 245 -11.51 3.28 7.63
C GLY A 245 -10.50 2.72 6.63
N ARG A 246 -9.22 2.99 6.88
CA ARG A 246 -8.12 2.61 5.99
C ARG A 246 -7.86 1.11 5.95
N PHE A 247 -7.97 0.43 7.08
CA PHE A 247 -7.54 -0.96 7.21
C PHE A 247 -8.67 -1.92 6.84
N ILE A 248 -9.17 -1.80 5.60
CA ILE A 248 -10.30 -2.58 5.09
C ILE A 248 -10.16 -4.10 5.35
N PRO A 249 -8.98 -4.74 5.18
CA PRO A 249 -8.81 -6.16 5.51
C PRO A 249 -9.06 -6.51 6.99
N GLU A 250 -8.94 -5.55 7.90
CA GLU A 250 -9.18 -5.70 9.33
C GLU A 250 -10.57 -5.20 9.74
N GLU A 251 -11.05 -4.11 9.13
CA GLU A 251 -12.29 -3.38 9.47
C GLU A 251 -13.53 -3.95 8.78
N ASP A 252 -13.45 -4.30 7.49
CA ASP A 252 -14.56 -4.85 6.70
C ASP A 252 -14.11 -6.01 5.78
N PRO A 253 -13.56 -7.10 6.36
CA PRO A 253 -12.98 -8.21 5.58
C PRO A 253 -14.00 -8.91 4.69
N LYS A 254 -15.27 -8.98 5.11
CA LYS A 254 -16.31 -9.71 4.39
C LYS A 254 -16.72 -8.99 3.11
N ASN A 255 -16.98 -7.68 3.17
CA ASN A 255 -17.35 -6.95 1.96
C ASN A 255 -16.15 -6.80 1.03
N LEU A 256 -14.94 -6.59 1.57
CA LEU A 256 -13.73 -6.61 0.75
C LEU A 256 -13.55 -7.94 0.01
N ALA A 257 -13.73 -9.08 0.70
CA ALA A 257 -13.69 -10.39 0.07
C ALA A 257 -14.75 -10.54 -1.04
N SER A 258 -15.97 -10.06 -0.79
CA SER A 258 -17.07 -10.11 -1.76
C SER A 258 -16.73 -9.32 -3.03
N GLU A 259 -16.22 -8.09 -2.90
CA GLU A 259 -15.85 -7.26 -4.05
C GLU A 259 -14.67 -7.86 -4.83
N ILE A 260 -13.68 -8.42 -4.13
CA ILE A 260 -12.57 -9.14 -4.76
C ILE A 260 -13.09 -10.37 -5.52
N LEU A 261 -13.92 -11.21 -4.91
CA LEU A 261 -14.45 -12.41 -5.56
C LEU A 261 -15.30 -12.07 -6.78
N GLN A 262 -16.17 -11.06 -6.67
CA GLN A 262 -17.00 -10.59 -7.78
C GLN A 262 -16.15 -10.07 -8.95
N PHE A 263 -15.02 -9.43 -8.66
CA PHE A 263 -14.15 -8.91 -9.70
C PHE A 263 -13.26 -9.98 -10.33
N LEU A 264 -12.83 -10.98 -9.55
CA LEU A 264 -11.87 -11.98 -10.00
C LEU A 264 -12.51 -13.17 -10.73
N LEU A 265 -13.68 -13.63 -10.29
CA LEU A 265 -14.44 -14.75 -10.88
C LEU A 265 -15.31 -14.32 -12.07
#